data_AF-A0A9P7DSB9-F1
#
_entry.id   AF-A0A9P7DSB9-F1
#
_cell.length_a   1.000
_cell.length_b   1.000
_cell.length_c   1.000
_cell.angle_alpha   90.00
_cell.angle_beta   90.00
_cell.angle_gamma   90.00
#
_symmetry.space_group_name_H-M   'P 1'
#
loop_
_entity.id
_entity.type
_entity.pdbx_description
1 polymer ?
#
loop_
_entity_poly.entity_id
_entity_poly.type
_entity_poly.pdbx_seq_one_letter_code
_entity_poly.pdbx_strand_id
1 'polypeptide(L)'
;MSSDPLEGSQGAKSNRPKCHAAYRPSNRSIPDLINDPANKSTIIDKQSARAELETRLFITPAAEINIDTLATALLNFTVQAHSLTSMHIDIMRAIAILMLKTDQERKAQIIADLVNNLIHKSMACLEEIIENQANKDTQSTTARMEETMNNISSKLEEVKTTVENLSPSLRLLQDGLTNTQNIDTHFDKFQQNMTTITSRINQLNQQGSYRAVLLSGTRSGEDTNSREVQRLAHNAIKACQILININPDSALAPGKVLHEQLVTKIKEALKTISNPDTPDLDICAVNQYCNGNTIIQMFNEDTAKYLKQQTIKESFINTLDPSATMKDCSYPVIIQFIPLTFNPSDQDQIQQLEQENSWETNSIMTAR
;
A
#
# COMPACT_ATOMS: atom_id res chain seq x y z
N MET A 1 57.62 65.10 -12.87
CA MET A 1 57.30 65.57 -11.51
C MET A 1 55.82 65.31 -11.31
N SER A 2 55.31 64.40 -10.49
CA SER A 2 55.81 63.54 -9.40
C SER A 2 54.86 62.32 -9.39
N SER A 3 55.29 61.05 -9.34
CA SER A 3 55.90 60.30 -8.23
C SER A 3 54.94 60.03 -7.05
N ASP A 4 54.29 58.85 -7.10
CA ASP A 4 54.00 57.87 -6.01
C ASP A 4 53.26 58.27 -4.71
N PRO A 5 52.77 57.34 -3.83
CA PRO A 5 52.47 55.89 -3.97
C PRO A 5 51.19 55.35 -3.24
N LEU A 6 50.87 54.08 -3.52
CA LEU A 6 50.44 52.92 -2.70
C LEU A 6 49.49 53.00 -1.47
N GLU A 7 48.78 51.86 -1.32
CA GLU A 7 48.26 51.18 -0.11
C GLU A 7 46.75 51.26 0.21
N GLY A 8 46.14 50.07 0.33
CA GLY A 8 44.76 49.91 0.82
C GLY A 8 44.18 48.51 0.64
N SER A 9 44.92 47.45 0.97
CA SER A 9 44.44 46.05 0.99
C SER A 9 43.45 45.86 2.15
N GLN A 10 42.14 45.78 1.86
CA GLN A 10 41.11 45.42 2.84
C GLN A 10 40.92 43.90 2.88
N GLY A 11 41.29 43.31 4.03
CA GLY A 11 41.28 41.88 4.28
C GLY A 11 39.88 41.24 4.22
N ALA A 12 39.79 40.16 3.45
CA ALA A 12 38.67 39.23 3.44
C ALA A 12 38.55 38.52 4.80
N LYS A 13 37.54 38.88 5.59
CA LYS A 13 37.15 38.13 6.78
C LYS A 13 36.54 36.80 6.36
N SER A 14 37.35 35.74 6.47
CA SER A 14 36.93 34.34 6.32
C SER A 14 35.90 33.98 7.40
N ASN A 15 34.62 33.95 7.03
CA ASN A 15 33.55 33.35 7.83
C ASN A 15 33.74 31.84 7.85
N ARG A 16 34.52 31.32 8.80
CA ARG A 16 34.54 29.89 9.08
C ARG A 16 33.16 29.47 9.61
N PRO A 17 32.52 28.43 9.05
CA PRO A 17 31.27 27.90 9.58
C PRO A 17 31.50 27.45 11.02
N LYS A 18 30.66 27.94 11.94
CA LYS A 18 30.66 27.54 13.35
C LYS A 18 30.51 26.02 13.39
N CYS A 19 31.52 25.31 13.91
CA CYS A 19 31.41 23.88 14.22
C CYS A 19 30.13 23.65 15.04
N HIS A 20 29.18 22.92 14.46
CA HIS A 20 28.00 22.45 15.17
C HIS A 20 28.48 21.61 16.35
N ALA A 21 28.13 22.05 17.57
CA ALA A 21 28.39 21.28 18.77
C ALA A 21 27.77 19.89 18.59
N ALA A 22 28.58 18.84 18.70
CA ALA A 22 28.13 17.47 18.54
C ALA A 22 26.97 17.20 19.51
N TYR A 23 25.83 16.79 18.96
CA TYR A 23 24.65 16.45 19.74
C TYR A 23 25.02 15.26 20.63
N ARG A 24 25.16 15.50 21.94
CA ARG A 24 25.51 14.43 22.89
C ARG A 24 24.23 13.63 23.15
N PRO A 25 24.20 12.31 22.90
CA PRO A 25 23.04 11.51 23.24
C PRO A 25 22.75 11.68 24.74
N SER A 26 21.49 12.01 25.07
CA SER A 26 21.10 12.18 26.46
C SER A 26 20.97 10.79 27.10
N ASN A 27 21.70 10.56 28.19
CA ASN A 27 21.56 9.34 29.00
C ASN A 27 20.29 9.35 29.87
N ARG A 28 19.24 10.05 29.42
CA ARG A 28 17.97 10.15 30.15
C ARG A 28 17.16 8.89 29.91
N SER A 29 16.51 8.38 30.94
CA SER A 29 15.62 7.23 30.77
C SER A 29 14.36 7.64 30.01
N ILE A 30 13.66 6.67 29.39
CA ILE A 30 12.39 6.93 28.70
C ILE A 30 11.37 7.61 29.62
N PRO A 31 11.17 7.17 30.88
CA PRO A 31 10.31 7.89 31.82
C PRO A 31 10.71 9.36 32.04
N ASP A 32 12.01 9.67 32.07
CA ASP A 32 12.47 11.06 32.26
C ASP A 32 12.18 11.92 31.02
N LEU A 33 12.23 11.32 29.82
CA LEU A 33 11.89 12.01 28.57
C LEU A 33 10.39 12.27 28.44
N ILE A 34 9.56 11.33 28.89
CA ILE A 34 8.09 11.47 28.88
C ILE A 34 7.66 12.56 29.88
N ASN A 35 8.29 12.59 31.06
CA ASN A 35 7.96 13.54 32.13
C ASN A 35 8.75 14.86 32.08
N ASP A 36 9.47 15.15 30.99
CA ASP A 36 10.22 16.40 30.87
C ASP A 36 9.24 17.59 30.89
N PRO A 37 9.36 18.56 31.83
CA PRO A 37 8.45 19.69 31.92
C PRO A 37 8.46 20.59 30.67
N ALA A 38 9.47 20.49 29.80
CA ALA A 38 9.49 21.17 28.51
C ALA A 38 8.50 20.54 27.49
N ASN A 39 8.11 19.29 27.70
CA ASN A 39 7.17 18.57 26.84
C ASN A 39 5.73 18.88 27.27
N LYS A 40 4.99 19.60 26.43
CA LYS A 40 3.58 19.95 26.69
C LYS A 40 2.59 18.84 26.30
N SER A 41 3.06 17.60 26.22
CA SER A 41 2.23 16.46 25.81
C SER A 41 1.23 16.08 26.89
N THR A 42 -0.01 15.81 26.48
CA THR A 42 -1.07 15.26 27.34
C THR A 42 -1.01 13.73 27.45
N ILE A 43 -0.13 13.09 26.66
CA ILE A 43 0.01 11.64 26.57
C ILE A 43 1.06 11.18 27.59
N ILE A 44 0.62 10.50 28.65
CA ILE A 44 1.49 10.09 29.77
C ILE A 44 1.59 8.56 29.87
N ASP A 45 0.56 7.85 29.44
CA ASP A 45 0.45 6.40 29.60
C ASP A 45 0.02 5.70 28.30
N LYS A 46 0.04 4.37 28.32
CA LYS A 46 -0.34 3.54 27.17
C LYS A 46 -1.78 3.75 26.74
N GLN A 47 -2.71 4.01 27.67
CA GLN A 47 -4.14 4.10 27.39
C GLN A 47 -4.50 5.44 26.75
N SER A 48 -3.94 6.54 27.26
CA SER A 48 -4.01 7.88 26.67
C SER A 48 -3.34 7.94 25.29
N ALA A 49 -2.20 7.26 25.11
CA ALA A 49 -1.56 7.15 23.80
C ALA A 49 -2.47 6.42 22.79
N ARG A 50 -3.09 5.31 23.22
CA ARG A 50 -4.06 4.56 22.40
C ARG A 50 -5.27 5.42 22.04
N ALA A 51 -5.88 6.09 23.02
CA ALA A 51 -7.06 6.93 22.80
C ALA A 51 -6.77 8.08 21.83
N GLU A 52 -5.60 8.71 21.90
CA GLU A 52 -5.21 9.78 20.95
C GLU A 52 -5.04 9.20 19.53
N LEU A 53 -4.37 8.05 19.38
CA LEU A 53 -4.19 7.40 18.07
C LEU A 53 -5.53 6.97 17.45
N GLU A 54 -6.48 6.48 18.26
CA GLU A 54 -7.84 6.13 17.83
C GLU A 54 -8.63 7.38 17.44
N THR A 55 -8.57 8.44 18.25
CA THR A 55 -9.25 9.73 17.99
C THR A 55 -8.79 10.36 16.68
N ARG A 56 -7.50 10.20 16.35
CA ARG A 56 -6.90 10.68 15.09
C ARG A 56 -7.06 9.74 13.91
N LEU A 57 -7.76 8.60 14.08
CA LEU A 57 -7.96 7.57 13.08
C LEU A 57 -6.67 6.95 12.53
N PHE A 58 -5.60 6.93 13.33
CA PHE A 58 -4.36 6.23 12.95
C PHE A 58 -4.42 4.73 13.22
N ILE A 59 -5.27 4.30 14.17
CA ILE A 59 -5.50 2.90 14.52
C ILE A 59 -7.01 2.64 14.66
N THR A 60 -7.43 1.41 14.41
CA THR A 60 -8.84 0.99 14.57
C THR A 60 -9.11 0.63 16.04
N PRO A 61 -10.22 1.08 16.67
CA PRO A 61 -10.47 0.87 18.11
C PRO A 61 -10.43 -0.58 18.59
N ALA A 62 -10.80 -1.54 17.73
CA ALA A 62 -10.81 -2.97 18.04
C ALA A 62 -9.50 -3.70 17.69
N ALA A 63 -8.55 -3.05 17.00
CA ALA A 63 -7.32 -3.71 16.57
C ALA A 63 -6.33 -3.88 17.73
N GLU A 64 -5.58 -4.98 17.72
CA GLU A 64 -4.46 -5.18 18.63
C GLU A 64 -3.29 -4.29 18.20
N ILE A 65 -2.67 -3.60 19.17
CA ILE A 65 -1.54 -2.71 18.89
C ILE A 65 -0.27 -3.56 18.82
N ASN A 66 0.13 -3.91 17.60
CA ASN A 66 1.41 -4.53 17.30
C ASN A 66 2.40 -3.51 16.69
N ILE A 67 3.67 -3.91 16.53
CA ILE A 67 4.72 -3.03 15.99
C ILE A 67 4.39 -2.61 14.55
N ASP A 68 3.78 -3.49 13.76
CA ASP A 68 3.37 -3.21 12.38
C ASP A 68 2.33 -2.08 12.30
N THR A 69 1.32 -2.14 13.18
CA THR A 69 0.28 -1.10 13.30
C THR A 69 0.89 0.24 13.72
N LEU A 70 1.83 0.24 14.68
CA LEU A 70 2.50 1.46 15.13
C LEU A 70 3.40 2.07 14.05
N ALA A 71 4.16 1.24 13.34
CA ALA A 71 5.00 1.70 12.23
C ALA A 71 4.14 2.29 11.11
N THR A 72 3.03 1.63 10.77
CA THR A 72 2.06 2.12 9.77
C THR A 72 1.41 3.44 10.20
N ALA A 73 1.00 3.56 11.46
CA ALA A 73 0.48 4.80 12.02
C ALA A 73 1.51 5.94 11.93
N LEU A 74 2.79 5.66 12.24
CA LEU A 74 3.87 6.64 12.16
C LEU A 74 4.09 7.11 10.70
N LEU A 75 4.07 6.20 9.74
CA LEU A 75 4.19 6.53 8.31
C LEU A 75 2.99 7.36 7.83
N ASN A 76 1.77 6.97 8.21
CA ASN A 76 0.55 7.73 7.88
C ASN A 76 0.59 9.14 8.47
N PHE A 77 1.09 9.31 9.69
CA PHE A 77 1.28 10.62 10.30
C PHE A 77 2.21 11.51 9.46
N THR A 78 3.31 10.97 8.93
CA THR A 78 4.22 11.76 8.07
C THR A 78 3.57 12.26 6.78
N VAL A 79 2.53 11.57 6.30
CA VAL A 79 1.78 11.98 5.10
C VAL A 79 0.76 13.07 5.44
N GLN A 80 0.13 12.99 6.61
CA GLN A 80 -0.94 13.90 7.01
C GLN A 80 -0.44 15.20 7.67
N ALA A 81 0.73 15.18 8.30
CA ALA A 81 1.23 16.32 9.06
C ALA A 81 1.95 17.35 8.16
N HIS A 82 1.22 18.37 7.72
CA HIS A 82 1.73 19.43 6.83
C HIS A 82 2.79 20.35 7.45
N SER A 83 2.94 20.37 8.78
CA SER A 83 3.87 21.24 9.49
C SER A 83 5.26 20.61 9.73
N LEU A 84 5.46 19.35 9.31
CA LEU A 84 6.74 18.68 9.48
C LEU A 84 7.76 19.17 8.44
N THR A 85 8.98 19.42 8.90
CA THR A 85 10.12 19.63 7.99
C THR A 85 10.50 18.30 7.34
N SER A 86 11.20 18.34 6.21
CA SER A 86 11.72 17.12 5.55
C SER A 86 12.57 16.29 6.51
N MET A 87 13.41 16.95 7.32
CA MET A 87 14.21 16.29 8.35
C MET A 87 13.36 15.50 9.36
N HIS A 88 12.24 16.06 9.83
CA HIS A 88 11.36 15.32 10.75
C HIS A 88 10.72 14.11 10.08
N ILE A 89 10.26 14.28 8.83
CA ILE A 89 9.66 13.20 8.04
C ILE A 89 10.67 12.05 7.87
N ASP A 90 11.91 12.37 7.52
CA ASP A 90 12.96 11.36 7.29
C ASP A 90 13.32 10.62 8.58
N ILE A 91 13.43 11.33 9.71
CA ILE A 91 13.68 10.70 11.02
C ILE A 91 12.52 9.77 11.40
N MET A 92 11.26 10.21 11.27
CA MET A 92 10.10 9.39 11.62
C MET A 92 9.98 8.16 10.73
N ARG A 93 10.27 8.29 9.43
CA ARG A 93 10.31 7.15 8.50
C ARG A 93 11.43 6.17 8.86
N ALA A 94 12.63 6.65 9.16
CA ALA A 94 13.74 5.81 9.58
C ALA A 94 13.39 5.03 10.86
N ILE A 95 12.73 5.66 11.84
CA ILE A 95 12.25 4.99 13.05
C ILE A 95 11.23 3.91 12.72
N ALA A 96 10.23 4.19 11.87
CA ALA A 96 9.23 3.19 11.47
C ALA A 96 9.88 1.95 10.83
N ILE A 97 10.84 2.15 9.93
CA ILE A 97 11.57 1.06 9.27
C ILE A 97 12.41 0.26 10.27
N LEU A 98 13.12 0.93 11.17
CA LEU A 98 13.91 0.26 12.21
C LEU A 98 13.04 -0.53 13.19
N MET A 99 11.84 -0.04 13.52
CA MET A 99 10.87 -0.76 14.35
C MET A 99 10.44 -2.07 13.67
N LEU A 100 10.05 -2.00 12.39
CA LEU A 100 9.66 -3.19 11.61
C LEU A 100 10.80 -4.20 11.53
N LYS A 101 12.02 -3.73 11.24
CA LYS A 101 13.21 -4.60 11.15
C LYS A 101 13.54 -5.28 12.47
N THR A 102 13.51 -4.52 13.58
CA THR A 102 13.82 -5.07 14.91
C THR A 102 12.78 -6.12 15.34
N ASP A 103 11.49 -5.90 15.00
CA ASP A 103 10.44 -6.89 15.28
C ASP A 103 10.61 -8.17 14.45
N GLN A 104 10.97 -8.04 13.16
CA GLN A 104 11.28 -9.19 12.31
C GLN A 104 12.49 -9.97 12.84
N GLU A 105 13.58 -9.30 13.24
CA GLU A 105 14.75 -9.94 13.85
C GLU A 105 14.40 -10.65 15.16
N ARG A 106 13.56 -10.04 16.00
CA ARG A 106 13.07 -10.66 17.24
C ARG A 106 12.22 -11.91 16.96
N LYS A 107 11.28 -11.83 16.01
CA LYS A 107 10.45 -12.97 15.59
C LYS A 107 11.33 -14.11 15.05
N ALA A 108 12.32 -13.79 14.23
CA ALA A 108 13.29 -14.77 13.72
C ALA A 108 14.09 -15.43 14.85
N GLN A 109 14.54 -14.65 15.85
CA GLN A 109 15.26 -15.19 17.01
C GLN A 109 14.38 -16.14 17.83
N ILE A 110 13.13 -15.78 18.10
CA ILE A 110 12.19 -16.65 18.83
C ILE A 110 11.99 -17.98 18.09
N ILE A 111 11.87 -17.93 16.76
CA ILE A 111 11.75 -19.15 15.94
C ILE A 111 13.02 -19.99 16.02
N ALA A 112 14.19 -19.36 15.90
CA ALA A 112 15.47 -20.07 16.02
C ALA A 112 15.63 -20.75 17.39
N ASP A 113 15.26 -20.06 18.47
CA ASP A 113 15.31 -20.60 19.83
C ASP A 113 14.33 -21.77 20.00
N LEU A 114 13.11 -21.68 19.46
CA LEU A 114 12.13 -22.77 19.49
C LEU A 114 12.62 -24.01 18.73
N VAL A 115 13.20 -23.81 17.55
CA VAL A 115 13.77 -24.91 16.74
C VAL A 115 14.97 -25.54 17.46
N ASN A 116 15.88 -24.74 18.00
CA ASN A 116 17.02 -25.24 18.78
C ASN A 116 16.57 -26.05 20.00
N ASN A 117 15.55 -25.57 20.72
CA ASN A 117 14.99 -26.28 21.87
C ASN A 117 14.35 -27.62 21.45
N LEU A 118 13.65 -27.66 20.32
CA LEU A 118 13.06 -28.88 19.78
C LEU A 118 14.14 -29.89 19.39
N ILE A 119 15.19 -29.44 18.70
CA ILE A 119 16.33 -30.28 18.30
C ILE A 119 17.02 -30.84 19.55
N HIS A 120 17.37 -29.99 20.52
CA HIS A 120 18.00 -30.44 21.76
C HIS A 120 17.15 -31.46 22.52
N LYS A 121 15.82 -31.24 22.61
CA LYS A 121 14.90 -32.19 23.25
C LYS A 121 14.85 -33.53 22.52
N SER A 122 14.86 -33.51 21.18
CA SER A 122 14.88 -34.72 20.36
C SER A 122 16.21 -35.48 20.49
N MET A 123 17.34 -34.78 20.54
CA MET A 123 18.67 -35.36 20.73
C MET A 123 18.82 -35.99 22.13
N ALA A 124 18.39 -35.30 23.18
CA ALA A 124 18.40 -35.85 24.55
C ALA A 124 17.55 -37.12 24.66
N CYS A 125 16.37 -37.13 24.01
CA CYS A 125 15.53 -38.34 23.95
C CYS A 125 16.21 -39.50 23.22
N LEU A 126 16.99 -39.23 22.17
CA LEU A 126 17.74 -40.26 21.45
C LEU A 126 18.92 -40.78 22.29
N GLU A 127 19.64 -39.91 22.99
CA GLU A 127 20.72 -40.29 23.90
C GLU A 127 20.20 -41.21 25.02
N GLU A 128 19.06 -40.87 25.63
CA GLU A 128 18.42 -41.71 26.65
C GLU A 128 18.03 -43.09 26.10
N ILE A 129 17.55 -43.18 24.86
CA ILE A 129 17.23 -44.47 24.22
C ILE A 129 18.51 -45.30 23.99
N ILE A 130 19.60 -44.67 23.54
CA ILE A 130 20.88 -45.34 23.30
C ILE A 130 21.49 -45.86 24.60
N GLU A 131 21.50 -45.05 25.66
CA GLU A 131 22.06 -45.44 26.97
C GLU A 131 21.27 -46.57 27.62
N ASN A 132 19.93 -46.52 27.53
CA ASN A 132 19.05 -47.60 28.01
C ASN A 132 19.26 -48.91 27.25
N GLN A 133 19.66 -48.85 25.97
CA GLN A 133 19.92 -50.03 25.14
C GLN A 133 21.29 -50.67 25.46
N ALA A 134 22.30 -49.87 25.80
CA ALA A 134 23.64 -50.38 26.13
C ALA A 134 23.66 -51.22 27.42
N ASN A 135 22.71 -51.01 28.34
CA ASN A 135 22.68 -51.63 29.67
C ASN A 135 21.85 -52.92 29.78
N LYS A 136 21.22 -53.42 28.70
CA LYS A 136 20.39 -54.65 28.73
C LYS A 136 20.99 -55.76 27.85
N ASP A 137 21.22 -56.92 28.47
CA ASP A 137 21.87 -58.12 27.89
C ASP A 137 21.39 -58.50 26.47
N THR A 138 22.35 -58.94 25.68
CA THR A 138 22.36 -59.01 24.20
C THR A 138 21.37 -59.97 23.53
N GLN A 139 20.57 -60.74 24.27
CA GLN A 139 19.79 -61.85 23.69
C GLN A 139 18.27 -61.60 23.55
N SER A 140 17.73 -60.54 24.19
CA SER A 140 16.34 -60.05 23.98
C SER A 140 16.27 -58.88 22.98
N THR A 141 17.37 -58.61 22.28
CA THR A 141 17.66 -57.34 21.62
C THR A 141 16.86 -57.10 20.34
N THR A 142 16.53 -58.12 19.54
CA THR A 142 15.91 -57.91 18.23
C THR A 142 14.46 -57.45 18.30
N ALA A 143 13.60 -58.13 19.08
CA ALA A 143 12.19 -57.74 19.22
C ALA A 143 12.01 -56.37 19.90
N ARG A 144 12.85 -56.06 20.88
CA ARG A 144 12.87 -54.73 21.53
C ARG A 144 13.45 -53.65 20.63
N MET A 145 14.43 -53.99 19.80
CA MET A 145 14.98 -53.07 18.81
C MET A 145 13.96 -52.73 17.72
N GLU A 146 13.10 -53.68 17.36
CA GLU A 146 11.96 -53.42 16.46
C GLU A 146 10.94 -52.47 17.11
N GLU A 147 10.61 -52.67 18.38
CA GLU A 147 9.73 -51.78 19.15
C GLU A 147 10.33 -50.38 19.31
N THR A 148 11.62 -50.25 19.59
CA THR A 148 12.28 -48.94 19.68
C THR A 148 12.40 -48.28 18.31
N MET A 149 12.66 -49.04 17.24
CA MET A 149 12.72 -48.51 15.87
C MET A 149 11.35 -48.03 15.39
N ASN A 150 10.27 -48.69 15.83
CA ASN A 150 8.90 -48.22 15.62
C ASN A 150 8.59 -46.96 16.44
N ASN A 151 9.03 -46.88 17.70
CA ASN A 151 8.88 -45.68 18.52
C ASN A 151 9.68 -44.48 17.97
N ILE A 152 10.91 -44.71 17.50
CA ILE A 152 11.73 -43.70 16.83
C ILE A 152 11.06 -43.27 15.52
N SER A 153 10.57 -44.21 14.70
CA SER A 153 9.83 -43.87 13.47
C SER A 153 8.58 -43.04 13.77
N SER A 154 7.82 -43.40 14.82
CA SER A 154 6.64 -42.65 15.24
C SER A 154 7.01 -41.23 15.67
N LYS A 155 8.05 -41.05 16.50
CA LYS A 155 8.50 -39.72 16.93
C LYS A 155 9.12 -38.92 15.79
N LEU A 156 9.81 -39.59 14.86
CA LEU A 156 10.36 -38.95 13.67
C LEU A 156 9.24 -38.46 12.74
N GLU A 157 8.14 -39.20 12.61
CA GLU A 157 6.96 -38.71 11.89
C GLU A 157 6.24 -37.58 12.62
N GLU A 158 6.24 -37.56 13.96
CA GLU A 158 5.73 -36.42 14.73
C GLU A 158 6.60 -35.16 14.54
N VAL A 159 7.93 -35.31 14.48
CA VAL A 159 8.86 -34.23 14.11
C VAL A 159 8.66 -33.81 12.66
N LYS A 160 8.48 -34.75 11.74
CA LYS A 160 8.24 -34.45 10.32
C LYS A 160 6.93 -33.70 10.12
N THR A 161 5.85 -34.14 10.75
CA THR A 161 4.55 -33.43 10.68
C THR A 161 4.60 -32.06 11.33
N THR A 162 5.34 -31.88 12.44
CA THR A 162 5.53 -30.53 13.01
C THR A 162 6.37 -29.62 12.11
N VAL A 163 7.42 -30.14 11.46
CA VAL A 163 8.20 -29.41 10.45
C VAL A 163 7.36 -29.08 9.22
N GLU A 164 6.55 -30.02 8.73
CA GLU A 164 5.61 -29.80 7.63
C GLU A 164 4.56 -28.75 7.98
N ASN A 165 4.05 -28.74 9.22
CA ASN A 165 3.12 -27.72 9.71
C ASN A 165 3.79 -26.34 9.88
N LEU A 166 5.11 -26.29 10.14
CA LEU A 166 5.89 -25.05 10.20
C LEU A 166 6.31 -24.55 8.80
N SER A 167 6.33 -25.42 7.79
CA SER A 167 6.75 -25.09 6.43
C SER A 167 5.93 -23.96 5.77
N PRO A 168 4.58 -23.92 5.88
CA PRO A 168 3.79 -22.79 5.42
C PRO A 168 4.18 -21.46 6.09
N SER A 169 4.42 -21.46 7.41
CA SER A 169 4.81 -20.26 8.15
C SER A 169 6.21 -19.77 7.76
N LEU A 170 7.14 -20.70 7.50
CA LEU A 170 8.47 -20.38 6.97
C LEU A 170 8.41 -19.85 5.53
N ARG A 171 7.55 -20.42 4.68
CA ARG A 171 7.29 -19.89 3.34
C ARG A 171 6.70 -18.48 3.40
N LEU A 172 5.71 -18.23 4.26
CA LEU A 172 5.16 -16.89 4.46
C LEU A 172 6.21 -15.89 4.95
N LEU A 173 7.14 -16.32 5.81
CA LEU A 173 8.27 -15.50 6.24
C LEU A 173 9.28 -15.27 5.11
N GLN A 174 9.57 -16.29 4.31
CA GLN A 174 10.50 -16.20 3.18
C GLN A 174 9.92 -15.33 2.05
N ASP A 175 8.64 -15.50 1.72
CA ASP A 175 7.88 -14.66 0.81
C ASP A 175 7.79 -13.23 1.37
N GLY A 176 7.60 -13.10 2.69
CA GLY A 176 7.69 -11.83 3.40
C GLY A 176 9.06 -11.17 3.23
N LEU A 177 10.17 -11.91 3.46
CA LEU A 177 11.54 -11.42 3.38
C LEU A 177 11.97 -11.05 1.96
N THR A 178 11.59 -11.86 0.98
CA THR A 178 11.84 -11.58 -0.45
C THR A 178 10.99 -10.40 -0.92
N ASN A 179 9.77 -10.26 -0.41
CA ASN A 179 8.97 -9.05 -0.59
C ASN A 179 9.60 -7.83 0.10
N THR A 180 10.23 -7.94 1.28
CA THR A 180 10.98 -6.83 1.88
C THR A 180 12.26 -6.48 1.13
N GLN A 181 12.98 -7.45 0.57
CA GLN A 181 14.10 -7.16 -0.34
C GLN A 181 13.62 -6.46 -1.62
N ASN A 182 12.47 -6.87 -2.15
CA ASN A 182 11.82 -6.15 -3.23
C ASN A 182 11.38 -4.73 -2.78
N ILE A 183 10.93 -4.56 -1.54
CA ILE A 183 10.64 -3.24 -0.96
C ILE A 183 11.89 -2.38 -0.87
N ASP A 184 13.06 -2.91 -0.51
CA ASP A 184 14.32 -2.15 -0.53
C ASP A 184 14.66 -1.70 -1.95
N THR A 185 14.54 -2.57 -2.95
CA THR A 185 14.76 -2.16 -4.36
C THR A 185 13.70 -1.17 -4.86
N HIS A 186 12.46 -1.29 -4.39
CA HIS A 186 11.39 -0.33 -4.67
C HIS A 186 11.61 0.99 -3.93
N PHE A 187 12.21 0.96 -2.75
CA PHE A 187 12.53 2.13 -1.94
C PHE A 187 13.71 2.88 -2.53
N ASP A 188 14.73 2.18 -3.04
CA ASP A 188 15.82 2.79 -3.81
C ASP A 188 15.29 3.45 -5.09
N LYS A 189 14.43 2.75 -5.84
CA LYS A 189 13.73 3.33 -7.01
C LYS A 189 12.83 4.51 -6.61
N PHE A 190 12.19 4.44 -5.45
CA PHE A 190 11.34 5.51 -4.93
C PHE A 190 12.17 6.72 -4.49
N GLN A 191 13.31 6.53 -3.83
CA GLN A 191 14.26 7.60 -3.50
C GLN A 191 14.84 8.23 -4.76
N GLN A 192 15.18 7.42 -5.76
CA GLN A 192 15.63 7.91 -7.06
C GLN A 192 14.52 8.75 -7.72
N ASN A 193 13.27 8.28 -7.71
CA ASN A 193 12.12 9.03 -8.21
C ASN A 193 11.86 10.31 -7.43
N MET A 194 11.99 10.30 -6.10
CA MET A 194 11.83 11.49 -5.25
C MET A 194 12.94 12.51 -5.49
N THR A 195 14.16 12.06 -5.76
CA THR A 195 15.27 12.94 -6.15
C THR A 195 14.99 13.58 -7.52
N THR A 196 14.43 12.82 -8.45
CA THR A 196 13.97 13.31 -9.76
C THR A 196 12.79 14.29 -9.63
N ILE A 197 11.85 14.05 -8.72
CA ILE A 197 10.72 14.96 -8.45
C ILE A 197 11.22 16.23 -7.79
N THR A 198 12.12 16.14 -6.80
CA THR A 198 12.67 17.30 -6.10
C THR A 198 13.49 18.18 -7.04
N SER A 199 14.30 17.59 -7.92
CA SER A 199 14.99 18.34 -8.97
C SER A 199 14.03 18.98 -9.97
N ARG A 200 12.95 18.30 -10.39
CA ARG A 200 11.90 18.89 -11.22
C ARG A 200 11.12 20.01 -10.53
N ILE A 201 10.82 19.92 -9.24
CA ILE A 201 10.14 20.97 -8.47
C ILE A 201 11.04 22.20 -8.36
N ASN A 202 12.34 22.01 -8.10
CA ASN A 202 13.32 23.09 -8.11
C ASN A 202 13.47 23.72 -9.50
N GLN A 203 13.30 22.93 -10.56
CA GLN A 203 13.29 23.41 -11.94
C GLN A 203 12.01 24.18 -12.28
N LEU A 204 10.84 23.73 -11.80
CA LEU A 204 9.54 24.42 -11.95
C LEU A 204 9.51 25.75 -11.19
N ASN A 205 10.14 25.84 -10.03
CA ASN A 205 10.30 27.10 -9.29
C ASN A 205 11.26 28.09 -9.97
N GLN A 206 12.01 27.65 -10.98
CA GLN A 206 12.83 28.52 -11.84
C GLN A 206 12.20 28.79 -13.22
N GLN A 207 11.04 28.20 -13.53
CA GLN A 207 10.37 28.40 -14.81
C GLN A 207 9.36 29.54 -14.73
N GLY A 208 9.76 30.72 -15.21
CA GLY A 208 8.86 31.84 -15.44
C GLY A 208 7.78 31.50 -16.47
N SER A 209 6.58 32.06 -16.29
CA SER A 209 5.42 32.12 -17.21
C SER A 209 5.00 30.81 -17.90
N TYR A 210 3.70 30.47 -17.82
CA TYR A 210 3.03 29.33 -18.47
C TYR A 210 3.41 29.12 -19.96
N ARG A 211 3.78 30.21 -20.66
CA ARG A 211 4.29 30.18 -22.04
C ARG A 211 5.64 29.44 -22.19
N ALA A 212 6.53 29.52 -21.20
CA ALA A 212 7.83 28.84 -21.24
C ALA A 212 7.69 27.33 -21.00
N VAL A 213 6.69 26.90 -20.22
CA VAL A 213 6.36 25.48 -19.98
C VAL A 213 5.84 24.83 -21.27
N LEU A 214 5.00 25.54 -22.04
CA LEU A 214 4.55 25.06 -23.35
C LEU A 214 5.67 25.01 -24.40
N LEU A 215 6.62 25.95 -24.36
CA LEU A 215 7.75 25.98 -25.30
C LEU A 215 8.88 25.00 -24.94
N SER A 216 9.00 24.58 -23.68
CA SER A 216 10.02 23.63 -23.23
C SER A 216 9.60 22.15 -23.33
N GLY A 217 8.33 21.87 -23.63
CA GLY A 217 7.78 20.51 -23.79
C GLY A 217 8.27 19.71 -25.01
N THR A 218 9.20 20.25 -25.82
CA THR A 218 9.72 19.58 -27.03
C THR A 218 11.07 18.88 -26.85
N ARG A 219 11.56 18.70 -25.61
CA ARG A 219 12.87 18.08 -25.40
C ARG A 219 12.84 16.87 -24.46
N SER A 220 13.32 15.75 -25.02
CA SER A 220 13.70 14.46 -24.43
C SER A 220 12.63 13.35 -24.45
N GLY A 221 12.79 12.41 -25.39
CA GLY A 221 11.91 11.27 -25.66
C GLY A 221 12.07 10.05 -24.76
N GLU A 222 12.41 10.23 -23.47
CA GLU A 222 12.54 9.09 -22.52
C GLU A 222 11.44 9.01 -21.44
N ASP A 223 10.67 10.08 -21.20
CA ASP A 223 9.61 10.11 -20.16
C ASP A 223 8.19 9.81 -20.67
N THR A 224 7.98 9.71 -21.99
CA THR A 224 6.66 9.44 -22.59
C THR A 224 6.11 8.09 -22.18
N ASN A 225 6.98 7.08 -22.08
CA ASN A 225 6.59 5.71 -21.76
C ASN A 225 5.98 5.58 -20.36
N SER A 226 6.50 6.31 -19.36
CA SER A 226 6.00 6.21 -17.98
C SER A 226 4.58 6.78 -17.84
N ARG A 227 4.33 7.95 -18.44
CA ARG A 227 2.99 8.57 -18.42
C ARG A 227 1.98 7.78 -19.23
N GLU A 228 2.41 7.22 -20.35
CA GLU A 228 1.55 6.38 -21.17
C GLU A 228 1.18 5.08 -20.46
N VAL A 229 2.14 4.38 -19.84
CA VAL A 229 1.87 3.19 -19.02
C VAL A 229 0.93 3.51 -17.86
N GLN A 230 1.12 4.63 -17.17
CA GLN A 230 0.22 5.05 -16.10
C GLN A 230 -1.19 5.35 -16.61
N ARG A 231 -1.31 6.02 -17.77
CA ARG A 231 -2.61 6.29 -18.40
C ARG A 231 -3.32 5.00 -18.81
N LEU A 232 -2.60 4.05 -19.41
CA LEU A 232 -3.12 2.75 -19.80
C LEU A 232 -3.58 1.95 -18.58
N ALA A 233 -2.78 1.92 -17.50
CA ALA A 233 -3.15 1.23 -16.26
C ALA A 233 -4.41 1.85 -15.61
N HIS A 234 -4.50 3.18 -15.55
CA HIS A 234 -5.71 3.84 -15.04
C HIS A 234 -6.94 3.55 -15.91
N ASN A 235 -6.77 3.53 -17.23
CA ASN A 235 -7.86 3.20 -18.14
C ASN A 235 -8.33 1.77 -17.95
N ALA A 236 -7.41 0.81 -17.79
CA ALA A 236 -7.74 -0.58 -17.52
C ALA A 236 -8.52 -0.75 -16.21
N ILE A 237 -8.07 -0.13 -15.12
CA ILE A 237 -8.78 -0.16 -13.83
C ILE A 237 -10.19 0.41 -13.95
N LYS A 238 -10.34 1.52 -14.67
CA LYS A 238 -11.62 2.19 -14.89
C LYS A 238 -12.54 1.41 -15.83
N ALA A 239 -12.00 0.67 -16.80
CA ALA A 239 -12.77 -0.20 -17.67
C ALA A 239 -13.47 -1.33 -16.86
N CYS A 240 -12.82 -1.79 -15.79
CA CYS A 240 -13.38 -2.74 -14.82
C CYS A 240 -14.39 -2.11 -13.82
N GLN A 241 -14.63 -0.80 -13.87
CA GLN A 241 -15.51 -0.10 -12.92
C GLN A 241 -16.93 0.12 -13.48
N ILE A 242 -17.88 0.05 -12.56
CA ILE A 242 -19.30 0.34 -12.76
C ILE A 242 -19.72 1.37 -11.72
N LEU A 243 -20.36 2.45 -12.16
CA LEU A 243 -20.90 3.50 -11.29
C LEU A 243 -22.40 3.32 -11.12
N ILE A 244 -22.83 3.16 -9.87
CA ILE A 244 -24.24 3.07 -9.50
C ILE A 244 -24.58 4.27 -8.63
N ASN A 245 -25.66 4.95 -8.97
CA ASN A 245 -26.23 6.00 -8.15
C ASN A 245 -27.43 5.43 -7.39
N ILE A 246 -27.25 5.23 -6.09
CA ILE A 246 -28.29 4.74 -5.18
C ILE A 246 -29.09 5.94 -4.68
N ASN A 247 -30.42 5.87 -4.75
CA ASN A 247 -31.29 6.93 -4.29
C ASN A 247 -31.08 7.19 -2.78
N PRO A 248 -30.97 8.45 -2.32
CA PRO A 248 -30.79 8.76 -0.89
C PRO A 248 -31.92 8.24 0.01
N ASP A 249 -33.12 8.03 -0.53
CA ASP A 249 -34.26 7.48 0.20
C ASP A 249 -34.21 5.95 0.31
N SER A 250 -33.38 5.28 -0.52
CA SER A 250 -33.17 3.84 -0.46
C SER A 250 -32.67 3.37 0.90
N ALA A 251 -32.98 2.12 1.24
CA ALA A 251 -32.38 1.43 2.36
C ALA A 251 -30.86 1.26 2.18
N LEU A 252 -30.35 1.18 0.94
CA LEU A 252 -28.91 1.01 0.65
C LEU A 252 -28.13 2.33 0.64
N ALA A 253 -28.78 3.45 0.93
CA ALA A 253 -28.15 4.75 0.91
C ALA A 253 -26.98 4.83 1.93
N PRO A 254 -25.94 5.63 1.62
CA PRO A 254 -24.79 5.80 2.51
C PRO A 254 -25.21 6.17 3.93
N GLY A 255 -24.65 5.49 4.94
CA GLY A 255 -24.94 5.72 6.36
C GLY A 255 -26.17 5.01 6.92
N LYS A 256 -27.03 4.42 6.07
CA LYS A 256 -28.16 3.59 6.54
C LYS A 256 -27.82 2.10 6.67
N VAL A 257 -26.85 1.64 5.88
CA VAL A 257 -26.43 0.23 5.81
C VAL A 257 -24.92 0.15 6.01
N LEU A 258 -24.49 -0.89 6.73
CA LEU A 258 -23.06 -1.17 6.92
C LEU A 258 -22.44 -1.60 5.59
N HIS A 259 -21.17 -1.23 5.38
CA HIS A 259 -20.46 -1.53 4.13
C HIS A 259 -20.49 -3.04 3.77
N GLU A 260 -20.32 -3.91 4.75
CA GLU A 260 -20.37 -5.38 4.56
C GLU A 260 -21.72 -5.89 4.07
N GLN A 261 -22.81 -5.29 4.56
CA GLN A 261 -24.17 -5.63 4.14
C GLN A 261 -24.45 -5.19 2.71
N LEU A 262 -23.92 -4.02 2.31
CA LEU A 262 -23.98 -3.55 0.92
C LEU A 262 -23.24 -4.51 -0.01
N VAL A 263 -22.01 -4.89 0.34
CA VAL A 263 -21.20 -5.85 -0.44
C VAL A 263 -21.93 -7.20 -0.56
N THR A 264 -22.54 -7.68 0.52
CA THR A 264 -23.30 -8.93 0.53
C THR A 264 -24.48 -8.87 -0.44
N LYS A 265 -25.27 -7.78 -0.39
CA LYS A 265 -26.39 -7.58 -1.32
C LYS A 265 -25.97 -7.47 -2.79
N ILE A 266 -24.84 -6.80 -3.06
CA ILE A 266 -24.30 -6.75 -4.42
C ILE A 266 -23.92 -8.17 -4.89
N LYS A 267 -23.24 -8.96 -4.05
CA LYS A 267 -22.90 -10.34 -4.38
C LYS A 267 -24.13 -11.22 -4.60
N GLU A 268 -25.18 -11.04 -3.79
CA GLU A 268 -26.46 -11.73 -3.99
C GLU A 268 -27.10 -11.35 -5.32
N ALA A 269 -27.16 -10.06 -5.65
CA ALA A 269 -27.71 -9.59 -6.93
C ALA A 269 -26.92 -10.14 -8.13
N LEU A 270 -25.58 -10.18 -8.05
CA LEU A 270 -24.73 -10.78 -9.08
C LEU A 270 -24.98 -12.29 -9.23
N LYS A 271 -25.18 -13.01 -8.13
CA LYS A 271 -25.53 -14.44 -8.17
C LYS A 271 -26.89 -14.69 -8.82
N THR A 272 -27.87 -13.82 -8.57
CA THR A 272 -29.22 -13.95 -9.16
C THR A 272 -29.22 -13.78 -10.67
N ILE A 273 -28.36 -12.91 -11.21
CA ILE A 273 -28.27 -12.68 -12.67
C ILE A 273 -27.26 -13.60 -13.38
N SER A 274 -26.53 -14.42 -12.62
CA SER A 274 -25.53 -15.33 -13.18
C SER A 274 -26.22 -16.53 -13.84
N ASN A 275 -25.81 -16.82 -15.07
CA ASN A 275 -26.25 -17.99 -15.84
C ASN A 275 -25.01 -18.87 -16.16
N PRO A 276 -25.18 -20.13 -16.58
CA PRO A 276 -24.07 -21.01 -16.91
C PRO A 276 -23.12 -20.45 -17.98
N ASP A 277 -23.60 -19.57 -18.85
CA ASP A 277 -22.84 -18.93 -19.93
C ASP A 277 -22.22 -17.56 -19.53
N THR A 278 -22.38 -17.12 -18.27
CA THR A 278 -21.86 -15.81 -17.83
C THR A 278 -20.39 -15.86 -17.46
N PRO A 279 -19.61 -14.80 -17.75
CA PRO A 279 -18.26 -14.67 -17.23
C PRO A 279 -18.30 -14.61 -15.69
N ASP A 280 -17.18 -14.93 -15.06
CA ASP A 280 -17.07 -14.91 -13.61
C ASP A 280 -17.36 -13.50 -13.04
N LEU A 281 -18.39 -13.40 -12.20
CA LEU A 281 -18.93 -12.14 -11.70
C LEU A 281 -18.30 -11.73 -10.36
N ASP A 282 -16.98 -11.78 -10.29
CA ASP A 282 -16.23 -11.50 -9.07
C ASP A 282 -15.95 -10.01 -8.85
N ILE A 283 -16.09 -9.58 -7.59
CA ILE A 283 -15.92 -8.19 -7.15
C ILE A 283 -14.54 -8.03 -6.49
N CYS A 284 -13.75 -7.09 -6.99
CA CYS A 284 -12.49 -6.67 -6.35
C CYS A 284 -12.73 -5.72 -5.18
N ALA A 285 -13.55 -4.68 -5.40
CA ALA A 285 -13.76 -3.63 -4.43
C ALA A 285 -15.13 -2.96 -4.63
N VAL A 286 -15.68 -2.47 -3.53
CA VAL A 286 -16.87 -1.61 -3.52
C VAL A 286 -16.51 -0.34 -2.77
N ASN A 287 -16.74 0.82 -3.36
CA ASN A 287 -16.50 2.11 -2.74
C ASN A 287 -17.79 2.93 -2.77
N GLN A 288 -18.34 3.20 -1.60
CA GLN A 288 -19.54 4.02 -1.46
C GLN A 288 -19.17 5.45 -1.04
N TYR A 289 -19.73 6.44 -1.74
CA TYR A 289 -19.51 7.86 -1.50
C TYR A 289 -20.73 8.51 -0.84
N CYS A 290 -20.52 9.57 -0.08
CA CYS A 290 -21.59 10.28 0.65
C CYS A 290 -22.68 10.87 -0.25
N ASN A 291 -22.42 11.04 -1.56
CA ASN A 291 -23.38 11.56 -2.53
C ASN A 291 -24.31 10.49 -3.12
N GLY A 292 -24.33 9.27 -2.56
CA GLY A 292 -25.16 8.15 -3.06
C GLY A 292 -24.51 7.35 -4.19
N ASN A 293 -23.40 7.83 -4.74
CA ASN A 293 -22.66 7.07 -5.75
C ASN A 293 -21.91 5.91 -5.09
N THR A 294 -21.95 4.77 -5.77
CA THR A 294 -21.22 3.55 -5.41
C THR A 294 -20.46 3.09 -6.64
N ILE A 295 -19.14 2.98 -6.51
CA ILE A 295 -18.28 2.39 -7.54
C ILE A 295 -18.05 0.94 -7.17
N ILE A 296 -18.39 0.04 -8.10
CA ILE A 296 -18.08 -1.37 -8.02
C ILE A 296 -16.94 -1.63 -9.00
N GLN A 297 -15.85 -2.19 -8.51
CA GLN A 297 -14.74 -2.63 -9.34
C GLN A 297 -14.81 -4.15 -9.50
N MET A 298 -14.97 -4.60 -10.74
CA MET A 298 -14.96 -6.00 -11.13
C MET A 298 -13.52 -6.52 -11.25
N PHE A 299 -13.37 -7.84 -11.22
CA PHE A 299 -12.06 -8.49 -11.39
C PHE A 299 -11.50 -8.32 -12.81
N ASN A 300 -12.36 -8.33 -13.82
CA ASN A 300 -12.04 -8.28 -15.24
C ASN A 300 -12.92 -7.27 -16.00
N GLU A 301 -12.38 -6.76 -17.11
CA GLU A 301 -13.06 -5.81 -17.99
C GLU A 301 -14.30 -6.44 -18.67
N ASP A 302 -14.21 -7.71 -19.06
CA ASP A 302 -15.29 -8.42 -19.76
C ASP A 302 -16.55 -8.54 -18.89
N THR A 303 -16.39 -8.77 -17.59
CA THR A 303 -17.52 -8.78 -16.64
C THR A 303 -18.13 -7.40 -16.48
N ALA A 304 -17.30 -6.35 -16.42
CA ALA A 304 -17.81 -4.99 -16.38
C ALA A 304 -18.57 -4.62 -17.67
N LYS A 305 -18.09 -5.06 -18.84
CA LYS A 305 -18.80 -4.93 -20.13
C LYS A 305 -20.10 -5.72 -20.16
N TYR A 306 -20.09 -6.95 -19.66
CA TYR A 306 -21.28 -7.81 -19.57
C TYR A 306 -22.39 -7.14 -18.73
N LEU A 307 -22.05 -6.62 -17.55
CA LEU A 307 -23.00 -5.92 -16.68
C LEU A 307 -23.53 -4.60 -17.27
N LYS A 308 -22.80 -3.99 -18.22
CA LYS A 308 -23.24 -2.77 -18.93
C LYS A 308 -24.23 -3.06 -20.06
N GLN A 309 -24.40 -4.32 -20.48
CA GLN A 309 -25.40 -4.68 -21.49
C GLN A 309 -26.81 -4.38 -20.97
N GLN A 310 -27.66 -3.72 -21.77
CA GLN A 310 -28.92 -3.13 -21.30
C GLN A 310 -29.82 -4.12 -20.54
N THR A 311 -30.02 -5.33 -21.06
CA THR A 311 -30.87 -6.36 -20.43
C THR A 311 -30.31 -6.84 -19.07
N ILE A 312 -28.99 -6.99 -18.99
CA ILE A 312 -28.30 -7.43 -17.76
C ILE A 312 -28.27 -6.29 -16.74
N LYS A 313 -27.96 -5.07 -17.20
CA LYS A 313 -27.97 -3.83 -16.42
C LYS A 313 -29.31 -3.61 -15.73
N GLU A 314 -30.42 -3.73 -16.46
CA GLU A 314 -31.77 -3.59 -15.91
C GLU A 314 -32.08 -4.68 -14.88
N SER A 315 -31.76 -5.94 -15.20
CA SER A 315 -31.99 -7.07 -14.28
C SER A 315 -31.20 -6.90 -12.99
N PHE A 316 -29.91 -6.57 -13.10
CA PHE A 316 -29.02 -6.32 -11.98
C PHE A 316 -29.50 -5.17 -11.10
N ILE A 317 -29.87 -4.02 -11.70
CA ILE A 317 -30.35 -2.87 -10.94
C ILE A 317 -31.68 -3.16 -10.27
N ASN A 318 -32.62 -3.82 -10.94
CA ASN A 318 -33.90 -4.19 -10.34
C ASN A 318 -33.73 -5.18 -9.17
N THR A 319 -32.77 -6.10 -9.25
CA THR A 319 -32.45 -7.02 -8.15
C THR A 319 -31.75 -6.32 -6.99
N LEU A 320 -30.81 -5.41 -7.28
CA LEU A 320 -30.04 -4.71 -6.25
C LEU A 320 -30.91 -3.68 -5.51
N ASP A 321 -31.51 -2.76 -6.27
CA ASP A 321 -32.36 -1.67 -5.80
C ASP A 321 -33.10 -1.04 -6.99
N PRO A 322 -34.44 -1.22 -7.11
CA PRO A 322 -35.23 -0.65 -8.21
C PRO A 322 -35.16 0.88 -8.32
N SER A 323 -34.75 1.59 -7.27
CA SER A 323 -34.59 3.04 -7.27
C SER A 323 -33.18 3.49 -7.68
N ALA A 324 -32.23 2.57 -7.79
CA ALA A 324 -30.87 2.87 -8.21
C ALA A 324 -30.77 3.03 -9.73
N THR A 325 -29.73 3.72 -10.18
CA THR A 325 -29.44 3.89 -11.61
C THR A 325 -27.97 3.61 -11.89
N MET A 326 -27.67 2.82 -12.91
CA MET A 326 -26.29 2.62 -13.36
C MET A 326 -25.92 3.68 -14.39
N LYS A 327 -24.87 4.46 -14.10
CA LYS A 327 -24.35 5.52 -14.96
C LYS A 327 -23.11 5.02 -15.70
N ASP A 328 -22.96 5.47 -16.94
CA ASP A 328 -21.75 5.25 -17.69
C ASP A 328 -20.64 6.15 -17.14
N CYS A 329 -19.47 5.56 -16.89
CA CYS A 329 -18.30 6.29 -16.45
C CYS A 329 -17.69 7.04 -17.65
N SER A 330 -17.96 8.33 -17.78
CA SER A 330 -17.23 9.18 -18.72
C SER A 330 -15.93 9.69 -18.13
N TYR A 331 -14.97 9.97 -19.03
CA TYR A 331 -13.67 10.49 -18.65
C TYR A 331 -13.45 11.87 -19.29
N PRO A 332 -13.01 12.87 -18.51
CA PRO A 332 -12.57 14.11 -19.10
C PRO A 332 -11.28 13.85 -19.88
N VAL A 333 -11.31 14.10 -21.18
CA VAL A 333 -10.14 14.08 -22.04
C VAL A 333 -9.78 15.52 -22.37
N ILE A 334 -8.51 15.89 -22.14
CA ILE A 334 -7.98 17.20 -22.54
C ILE A 334 -7.25 17.00 -23.86
N ILE A 335 -7.78 17.61 -24.92
CA ILE A 335 -7.17 17.59 -26.25
C ILE A 335 -6.42 18.91 -26.44
N GLN A 336 -5.18 18.82 -26.91
CA GLN A 336 -4.37 19.98 -27.27
C GLN A 336 -4.43 20.20 -28.79
N PHE A 337 -4.25 21.45 -29.23
CA PHE A 337 -4.20 21.83 -30.65
C PHE A 337 -5.51 21.60 -31.41
N ILE A 338 -6.65 21.86 -30.76
CA ILE A 338 -7.96 21.89 -31.42
C ILE A 338 -7.96 23.02 -32.47
N PRO A 339 -8.35 22.77 -33.73
CA PRO A 339 -8.48 23.81 -34.74
C PRO A 339 -9.43 24.93 -34.28
N LEU A 340 -9.10 26.20 -34.56
CA LEU A 340 -9.98 27.33 -34.22
C LEU A 340 -11.35 27.28 -34.92
N THR A 341 -11.48 26.46 -35.96
CA THR A 341 -12.72 26.21 -36.69
C THR A 341 -13.61 25.15 -36.03
N PHE A 342 -13.08 24.35 -35.09
CA PHE A 342 -13.85 23.33 -34.40
C PHE A 342 -14.76 23.97 -33.36
N ASN A 343 -16.07 23.70 -33.45
CA ASN A 343 -17.06 24.20 -32.52
C ASN A 343 -17.56 23.06 -31.61
N PRO A 344 -17.16 23.00 -30.32
CA PRO A 344 -17.61 21.95 -29.40
C PRO A 344 -19.10 22.02 -29.04
N SER A 345 -19.81 23.08 -29.45
CA SER A 345 -21.27 23.18 -29.30
C SER A 345 -22.03 22.67 -30.54
N ASP A 346 -21.33 22.33 -31.63
CA ASP A 346 -21.90 21.84 -32.88
C ASP A 346 -21.86 20.31 -32.90
N GLN A 347 -23.03 19.68 -32.75
CA GLN A 347 -23.13 18.21 -32.63
C GLN A 347 -22.70 17.49 -33.92
N ASP A 348 -22.86 18.12 -35.08
CA ASP A 348 -22.47 17.51 -36.36
C ASP A 348 -20.95 17.37 -36.44
N GLN A 349 -20.19 18.36 -35.92
CA GLN A 349 -18.73 18.29 -35.86
C GLN A 349 -18.24 17.26 -34.84
N ILE A 350 -18.94 17.08 -33.73
CA ILE A 350 -18.64 16.02 -32.75
C ILE A 350 -18.85 14.64 -33.39
N GLN A 351 -19.98 14.43 -34.07
CA GLN A 351 -20.27 13.17 -34.75
C GLN A 351 -19.27 12.88 -35.88
N GLN A 352 -18.90 13.90 -36.66
CA GLN A 352 -17.87 13.78 -37.68
C GLN A 352 -16.53 13.37 -37.04
N LEU A 353 -16.15 13.99 -35.91
CA LEU A 353 -14.93 13.62 -35.18
C LEU A 353 -14.96 12.17 -34.70
N GLU A 354 -16.08 11.71 -34.14
CA GLU A 354 -16.26 10.31 -33.74
C GLU A 354 -16.11 9.36 -34.94
N GLN A 355 -16.76 9.68 -36.06
CA GLN A 355 -16.70 8.89 -37.28
C GLN A 355 -15.28 8.84 -37.87
N GLU A 356 -14.58 9.98 -37.96
CA GLU A 356 -13.22 10.07 -38.48
C GLU A 356 -12.22 9.28 -37.62
N ASN A 357 -12.47 9.17 -36.30
CA ASN A 357 -11.62 8.41 -35.38
C ASN A 357 -12.10 6.97 -35.14
N SER A 358 -13.14 6.52 -35.85
CA SER A 358 -13.75 5.20 -35.64
C SER A 358 -14.20 4.95 -34.19
N TRP A 359 -14.71 5.99 -33.54
CA TRP A 359 -15.35 5.90 -32.22
C TRP A 359 -16.82 5.53 -32.36
N GLU A 360 -17.38 4.94 -31.30
CA GLU A 360 -18.81 4.64 -31.25
C GLU A 360 -19.60 5.95 -31.22
N THR A 361 -20.77 5.97 -31.87
CA THR A 361 -21.62 7.16 -31.89
C THR A 361 -22.05 7.54 -30.47
N ASN A 362 -21.88 8.82 -30.10
CA ASN A 362 -22.08 9.37 -28.75
C ASN A 362 -21.05 8.91 -27.70
N SER A 363 -19.85 8.52 -28.11
CA SER A 363 -18.71 8.32 -27.20
C SER A 363 -18.33 9.63 -26.48
N ILE A 364 -18.55 10.78 -27.11
CA ILE A 364 -18.32 12.11 -26.54
C ILE A 364 -19.62 12.62 -25.93
N MET A 365 -19.75 12.48 -24.61
CA MET A 365 -20.94 12.96 -23.89
C MET A 365 -21.06 14.48 -23.88
N THR A 366 -19.94 15.18 -23.68
CA THR A 366 -19.89 16.65 -23.59
C THR A 366 -18.52 17.15 -24.03
N ALA A 367 -18.49 18.20 -24.86
CA ALA A 367 -17.29 18.95 -25.21
C ALA A 367 -17.43 20.41 -24.77
N ARG A 368 -16.34 21.04 -24.32
CA ARG A 368 -16.33 22.44 -23.84
C ARG A 368 -15.00 23.13 -24.07
#